data_AF-A0A963YRD3-F1
#
_entry.id   AF-A0A963YRD3-F1
#
_cell.length_a   1.000
_cell.length_b   1.000
_cell.length_c   1.000
_cell.angle_alpha   90.00
_cell.angle_beta   90.00
_cell.angle_gamma   90.00
#
_symmetry.space_group_name_H-M   'P 1'
#
loop_
_entity.id
_entity.type
_entity.pdbx_description
1 polymer ?
#
loop_
_entity_poly.entity_id
_entity_poly.type
_entity_poly.pdbx_seq_one_letter_code
_entity_poly.pdbx_strand_id
1 'polypeptide(L)'
;MSDSVTQSGGTQPANYSAAGGTNSIFQANFGPGTTYSTTTDSGVSTMPGALVVYGTGTTQTISGPSIVNDSNPLGSNAFTITSPTTIIAAPSDTITAATAATTVYGGWDGITQFSLGGDNSSITGGPGAITGISTGANTTLIGGSGNSIFTVTGANSLAVAGPSGITGIDASTATAPITIATNPNGNSGTLVAKLGSGADSVIGGSGASTVTAGSGKDVFGFVNGHAGGTEVIIGFNSSDNLAFGGYGYSANNLPTETVTSAGDVMTLTDGTQILFAGVDHKIF
;
A
#
# COMPACT_ATOMS: atom_id res chain seq x y z
N MET A 1 -11.90 -30.14 -23.09
CA MET A 1 -12.60 -28.86 -22.89
C MET A 1 -11.70 -27.79 -23.49
N SER A 2 -12.22 -26.95 -24.37
CA SER A 2 -11.46 -25.90 -25.04
C SER A 2 -11.57 -24.62 -24.22
N ASP A 3 -10.46 -24.17 -23.66
CA ASP A 3 -10.40 -22.81 -23.11
C ASP A 3 -10.49 -21.83 -24.29
N SER A 4 -11.45 -20.89 -24.22
CA SER A 4 -11.66 -19.90 -25.26
C SER A 4 -11.18 -18.54 -24.81
N VAL A 5 -10.27 -17.97 -25.59
CA VAL A 5 -9.86 -16.58 -25.46
C VAL A 5 -10.72 -15.76 -26.42
N THR A 6 -11.50 -14.81 -25.89
CA THR A 6 -12.31 -13.93 -26.72
C THR A 6 -11.66 -12.56 -26.78
N GLN A 7 -11.11 -12.20 -27.96
CA GLN A 7 -10.65 -10.85 -28.25
C GLN A 7 -11.76 -10.06 -28.94
N SER A 8 -12.01 -8.82 -28.50
CA SER A 8 -12.90 -7.89 -29.19
C SER A 8 -12.14 -6.58 -29.47
N GLY A 9 -11.84 -6.31 -30.74
CA GLY A 9 -11.08 -5.13 -31.21
C GLY A 9 -9.57 -5.37 -31.38
N GLY A 10 -8.95 -4.62 -32.31
CA GLY A 10 -7.51 -4.71 -32.65
C GLY A 10 -7.16 -5.70 -33.78
N THR A 11 -5.96 -5.60 -34.35
CA THR A 11 -5.39 -6.58 -35.28
C THR A 11 -4.91 -7.83 -34.52
N GLN A 12 -5.31 -9.03 -34.97
CA GLN A 12 -4.90 -10.30 -34.35
C GLN A 12 -3.36 -10.41 -34.26
N PRO A 13 -2.77 -10.77 -33.11
CA PRO A 13 -1.46 -11.39 -33.11
C PRO A 13 -1.57 -12.83 -33.60
N ALA A 14 -0.66 -13.19 -34.51
CA ALA A 14 -0.49 -14.55 -35.00
C ALA A 14 0.07 -15.46 -33.88
N ASN A 15 -0.50 -16.67 -33.80
CA ASN A 15 -0.03 -17.87 -33.12
C ASN A 15 -0.11 -17.89 -31.58
N TYR A 16 -1.15 -18.58 -31.10
CA TYR A 16 -1.20 -19.18 -29.77
C TYR A 16 -0.46 -20.51 -29.79
N SER A 17 0.63 -20.67 -29.03
CA SER A 17 1.17 -21.98 -28.70
C SER A 17 1.13 -22.18 -27.20
N ALA A 18 0.09 -22.83 -26.69
CA ALA A 18 0.22 -23.52 -25.41
C ALA A 18 1.21 -24.68 -25.64
N ALA A 19 2.44 -24.54 -25.15
CA ALA A 19 3.36 -25.66 -25.09
C ALA A 19 2.76 -26.68 -24.12
N GLY A 20 2.15 -27.75 -24.65
CA GLY A 20 1.46 -28.76 -23.86
C GLY A 20 2.30 -29.23 -22.67
N GLY A 21 1.93 -28.78 -21.47
CA GLY A 21 2.65 -29.02 -20.23
C GLY A 21 2.04 -28.21 -19.08
N THR A 22 2.24 -28.66 -17.84
CA THR A 22 1.72 -28.08 -16.59
C THR A 22 2.26 -26.68 -16.25
N ASN A 23 2.90 -26.01 -17.21
CA ASN A 23 3.55 -24.71 -17.09
C ASN A 23 3.44 -23.93 -18.41
N SER A 24 2.26 -23.95 -19.02
CA SER A 24 2.01 -23.30 -20.30
C SER A 24 1.96 -21.79 -20.09
N ILE A 25 2.99 -21.06 -20.55
CA ILE A 25 2.98 -19.60 -20.56
C ILE A 25 2.09 -19.13 -21.71
N PHE A 26 1.02 -18.41 -21.39
CA PHE A 26 0.24 -17.71 -22.40
C PHE A 26 0.88 -16.35 -22.64
N GLN A 27 1.66 -16.25 -23.71
CA GLN A 27 2.23 -15.00 -24.18
C GLN A 27 1.33 -14.43 -25.27
N ALA A 28 0.83 -13.22 -25.06
CA ALA A 28 0.08 -12.50 -26.08
C ALA A 28 0.64 -11.09 -26.25
N ASN A 29 0.95 -10.73 -27.49
CA ASN A 29 1.35 -9.37 -27.86
C ASN A 29 0.10 -8.60 -28.27
N PHE A 30 -0.26 -7.60 -27.50
CA PHE A 30 -1.46 -6.79 -27.76
C PHE A 30 -1.07 -5.41 -28.27
N GLY A 31 -1.82 -4.90 -29.26
CA GLY A 31 -1.72 -3.52 -29.71
C GLY A 31 -2.46 -2.55 -28.78
N PRO A 32 -2.13 -1.24 -28.79
CA PRO A 32 -2.81 -0.22 -27.98
C PRO A 32 -4.32 -0.21 -28.19
N GLY A 33 -5.10 0.03 -27.13
CA GLY A 33 -6.57 0.11 -27.19
C GLY A 33 -7.32 -1.21 -27.37
N THR A 34 -6.63 -2.35 -27.27
CA THR A 34 -7.27 -3.68 -27.29
C THR A 34 -7.95 -3.96 -25.95
N THR A 35 -9.21 -4.44 -25.96
CA THR A 35 -9.88 -4.98 -24.76
C THR A 35 -9.80 -6.50 -24.77
N TYR A 36 -9.29 -7.06 -23.68
CA TYR A 36 -9.18 -8.50 -23.48
C TYR A 36 -10.04 -8.97 -22.31
N SER A 37 -10.69 -10.12 -22.48
CA SER A 37 -11.37 -10.84 -21.40
C SER A 37 -10.94 -12.30 -21.43
N THR A 38 -10.16 -12.73 -20.43
CA THR A 38 -10.13 -14.15 -20.05
C THR A 38 -11.36 -14.41 -19.22
N THR A 39 -12.18 -15.37 -19.61
CA THR A 39 -13.18 -15.97 -18.73
C THR A 39 -12.73 -17.41 -18.51
N THR A 40 -12.26 -17.73 -17.30
CA THR A 40 -12.12 -19.14 -16.92
C THR A 40 -13.51 -19.64 -16.55
N ASP A 41 -14.03 -20.59 -17.32
CA ASP A 41 -15.36 -21.15 -17.07
C ASP A 41 -15.38 -21.80 -15.67
N SER A 42 -16.54 -21.69 -15.02
CA SER A 42 -16.84 -22.04 -13.62
C SER A 42 -16.68 -23.53 -13.24
N GLY A 43 -16.01 -24.33 -14.08
CA GLY A 43 -15.65 -25.71 -13.83
C GLY A 43 -14.13 -25.92 -13.96
N VAL A 44 -13.38 -25.49 -12.92
CA VAL A 44 -11.97 -25.82 -12.64
C VAL A 44 -11.12 -26.21 -13.86
N SER A 45 -10.77 -25.22 -14.67
CA SER A 45 -9.50 -25.22 -15.40
C SER A 45 -8.73 -23.98 -14.94
N THR A 46 -8.00 -24.13 -13.84
CA THR A 46 -6.89 -23.22 -13.55
C THR A 46 -5.95 -23.34 -14.74
N MET A 47 -5.85 -22.32 -15.60
CA MET A 47 -4.69 -22.26 -16.50
C MET A 47 -3.46 -22.23 -15.60
N PRO A 48 -2.65 -23.30 -15.54
CA PRO A 48 -1.46 -23.31 -14.71
C PRO A 48 -0.40 -22.53 -15.48
N GLY A 49 -0.41 -21.21 -15.31
CA GLY A 49 0.50 -20.30 -15.97
C GLY A 49 0.14 -18.84 -15.74
N ALA A 50 1.16 -17.98 -15.68
CA ALA A 50 0.96 -16.54 -15.66
C ALA A 50 0.53 -16.04 -17.04
N LEU A 51 -0.46 -15.14 -17.10
CA LEU A 51 -0.74 -14.31 -18.27
C LEU A 51 0.40 -13.31 -18.40
N VAL A 52 1.14 -13.35 -19.52
CA VAL A 52 2.23 -12.39 -19.76
C VAL A 52 1.77 -11.33 -20.76
N VAL A 53 1.88 -10.07 -20.34
CA VAL A 53 1.48 -8.89 -21.12
C VAL A 53 2.73 -8.17 -21.61
N TYR A 54 2.74 -7.83 -22.91
CA TYR A 54 3.84 -7.10 -23.58
C TYR A 54 3.38 -5.83 -24.32
N GLY A 55 2.08 -5.51 -24.32
CA GLY A 55 1.53 -4.35 -25.03
C GLY A 55 1.62 -3.06 -24.22
N THR A 56 1.70 -1.89 -24.86
CA THR A 56 1.59 -0.56 -24.22
C THR A 56 0.18 -0.01 -24.42
N GLY A 57 -0.37 0.72 -23.44
CA GLY A 57 -1.66 1.40 -23.59
C GLY A 57 -2.84 0.44 -23.77
N THR A 58 -2.76 -0.75 -23.17
CA THR A 58 -3.80 -1.77 -23.27
C THR A 58 -4.76 -1.67 -22.08
N THR A 59 -6.03 -1.97 -22.31
CA THR A 59 -7.02 -2.09 -21.24
C THR A 59 -7.45 -3.55 -21.14
N GLN A 60 -7.23 -4.18 -20.00
CA GLN A 60 -7.49 -5.59 -19.82
C GLN A 60 -8.52 -5.80 -18.72
N THR A 61 -9.54 -6.61 -18.99
CA THR A 61 -10.45 -7.09 -17.97
C THR A 61 -10.06 -8.51 -17.62
N ILE A 62 -9.69 -8.73 -16.36
CA ILE A 62 -9.33 -10.04 -15.86
C ILE A 62 -10.54 -10.57 -15.10
N SER A 63 -11.18 -11.59 -15.69
CA SER A 63 -12.23 -12.37 -15.04
C SER A 63 -11.71 -13.78 -14.75
N GLY A 64 -11.98 -14.26 -13.54
CA GLY A 64 -11.42 -15.51 -13.02
C GLY A 64 -10.07 -15.35 -12.30
N PRO A 65 -9.73 -16.27 -11.37
CA PRO A 65 -8.47 -16.21 -10.64
C PRO A 65 -7.25 -16.33 -11.55
N SER A 66 -6.32 -15.39 -11.46
CA SER A 66 -5.21 -15.28 -12.41
C SER A 66 -3.92 -14.77 -11.76
N ILE A 67 -2.77 -15.08 -12.39
CA ILE A 67 -1.50 -14.39 -12.17
C ILE A 67 -1.18 -13.63 -13.46
N VAL A 68 -0.94 -12.33 -13.36
CA VAL A 68 -0.55 -11.48 -14.48
C VAL A 68 0.86 -11.00 -14.26
N ASN A 69 1.71 -11.21 -15.26
CA ASN A 69 3.05 -10.67 -15.31
C ASN A 69 3.12 -9.66 -16.45
N ASP A 70 3.00 -8.38 -16.11
CA ASP A 70 3.27 -7.33 -17.06
C ASP A 70 4.77 -7.10 -17.13
N SER A 71 5.35 -7.42 -18.28
CA SER A 71 6.79 -7.35 -18.49
C SER A 71 7.17 -6.26 -19.48
N ASN A 72 6.24 -5.33 -19.75
CA ASN A 72 6.48 -4.24 -20.68
C ASN A 72 7.27 -3.10 -20.02
N PRO A 73 8.56 -2.88 -20.35
CA PRO A 73 9.36 -1.85 -19.70
C PRO A 73 8.94 -0.42 -20.05
N LEU A 74 8.03 -0.21 -21.01
CA LEU A 74 7.65 1.11 -21.53
C LEU A 74 6.14 1.37 -21.50
N GLY A 75 5.33 0.45 -20.98
CA GLY A 75 3.89 0.47 -21.18
C GLY A 75 3.10 0.82 -19.95
N SER A 76 2.27 1.86 -20.05
CA SER A 76 1.15 2.07 -19.14
C SER A 76 -0.02 1.20 -19.57
N ASN A 77 -0.36 0.18 -18.79
CA ASN A 77 -1.55 -0.64 -19.00
C ASN A 77 -2.61 -0.37 -17.94
N ALA A 78 -3.88 -0.60 -18.29
CA ALA A 78 -5.01 -0.49 -17.39
C ALA A 78 -5.60 -1.88 -17.15
N PHE A 79 -5.63 -2.32 -15.90
CA PHE A 79 -6.17 -3.61 -15.49
C PHE A 79 -7.45 -3.42 -14.68
N THR A 80 -8.56 -3.98 -15.17
CA THR A 80 -9.82 -4.10 -14.43
C THR A 80 -9.97 -5.52 -13.92
N ILE A 81 -10.01 -5.69 -12.61
CA ILE A 81 -10.00 -6.98 -11.92
C ILE A 81 -11.38 -7.27 -11.35
N THR A 82 -11.97 -8.40 -11.75
CA THR A 82 -13.30 -8.85 -11.30
C THR A 82 -13.27 -10.15 -10.50
N SER A 83 -12.09 -10.74 -10.32
CA SER A 83 -11.87 -11.96 -9.56
C SER A 83 -10.49 -11.95 -8.92
N PRO A 84 -10.25 -12.74 -7.86
CA PRO A 84 -8.99 -12.65 -7.12
C PRO A 84 -7.75 -12.81 -8.00
N THR A 85 -6.84 -11.84 -8.00
CA THR A 85 -5.73 -11.81 -8.97
C THR A 85 -4.43 -11.35 -8.32
N THR A 86 -3.31 -11.94 -8.75
CA THR A 86 -1.96 -11.43 -8.47
C THR A 86 -1.41 -10.75 -9.72
N ILE A 87 -0.85 -9.55 -9.58
CA ILE A 87 -0.26 -8.77 -10.68
C ILE A 87 1.17 -8.41 -10.32
N ILE A 88 2.11 -8.71 -11.22
CA ILE A 88 3.43 -8.11 -11.26
C ILE A 88 3.31 -6.98 -12.28
N ALA A 89 3.24 -5.75 -11.78
CA ALA A 89 2.94 -4.58 -12.58
C ALA A 89 4.19 -4.01 -13.24
N ALA A 90 4.03 -3.52 -14.45
CA ALA A 90 5.04 -2.80 -15.21
C ALA A 90 4.97 -1.29 -14.90
N PRO A 91 5.99 -0.52 -15.33
CA PRO A 91 6.00 0.93 -15.19
C PRO A 91 4.69 1.60 -15.62
N SER A 92 4.15 2.45 -14.76
CA SER A 92 3.00 3.29 -15.07
C SER A 92 1.67 2.55 -15.28
N ASP A 93 1.50 1.37 -14.68
CA ASP A 93 0.22 0.67 -14.70
C ASP A 93 -0.86 1.36 -13.85
N THR A 94 -2.11 1.14 -14.25
CA THR A 94 -3.32 1.50 -13.51
C THR A 94 -4.11 0.25 -13.20
N ILE A 95 -4.46 0.05 -11.93
CA ILE A 95 -5.14 -1.18 -11.48
C ILE A 95 -6.44 -0.81 -10.79
N THR A 96 -7.54 -1.40 -11.22
CA THR A 96 -8.87 -1.19 -10.63
C THR A 96 -9.49 -2.53 -10.26
N ALA A 97 -9.75 -2.75 -8.98
CA ALA A 97 -10.38 -3.96 -8.46
C ALA A 97 -11.52 -3.58 -7.50
N ALA A 98 -12.74 -3.44 -8.03
CA ALA A 98 -13.87 -2.90 -7.25
C ALA A 98 -14.28 -3.80 -6.07
N THR A 99 -14.24 -5.12 -6.24
CA THR A 99 -14.70 -6.09 -5.23
C THR A 99 -13.75 -7.28 -5.05
N ALA A 100 -12.79 -7.46 -5.96
CA ALA A 100 -11.91 -8.61 -5.96
C ALA A 100 -10.67 -8.39 -5.10
N ALA A 101 -10.35 -9.38 -4.25
CA ALA A 101 -9.08 -9.43 -3.54
C ALA A 101 -7.91 -9.41 -4.53
N THR A 102 -7.05 -8.40 -4.45
CA THR A 102 -6.00 -8.21 -5.46
C THR A 102 -4.65 -8.03 -4.79
N THR A 103 -3.66 -8.79 -5.21
CA THR A 103 -2.27 -8.61 -4.80
C THR A 103 -1.48 -8.00 -5.95
N VAL A 104 -0.78 -6.90 -5.70
CA VAL A 104 0.06 -6.27 -6.71
C VAL A 104 1.46 -6.06 -6.17
N TYR A 105 2.44 -6.43 -6.98
CA TYR A 105 3.84 -6.10 -6.81
C TYR A 105 4.23 -5.08 -7.87
N GLY A 106 4.63 -3.87 -7.45
CA GLY A 106 5.20 -2.89 -8.35
C GLY A 106 6.56 -3.39 -8.87
N GLY A 107 6.65 -3.57 -10.19
CA GLY A 107 7.88 -3.96 -10.88
C GLY A 107 8.85 -2.80 -11.01
N TRP A 108 9.50 -2.66 -12.18
CA TRP A 108 10.78 -1.94 -12.32
C TRP A 108 10.67 -0.41 -12.21
N ASP A 109 9.50 0.19 -12.47
CA ASP A 109 9.17 1.58 -12.12
C ASP A 109 7.79 1.69 -11.46
N GLY A 110 7.36 0.60 -10.82
CA GLY A 110 6.18 0.56 -9.98
C GLY A 110 4.84 0.77 -10.69
N ILE A 111 3.79 0.89 -9.88
CA ILE A 111 2.41 1.15 -10.28
C ILE A 111 2.18 2.64 -10.14
N THR A 112 1.63 3.32 -11.14
CA THR A 112 1.26 4.75 -10.96
C THR A 112 -0.02 4.91 -10.16
N GLN A 113 -1.03 4.08 -10.46
CA GLN A 113 -2.36 4.24 -9.89
C GLN A 113 -3.03 2.93 -9.50
N PHE A 114 -3.71 2.92 -8.35
CA PHE A 114 -4.63 1.83 -8.00
C PHE A 114 -5.95 2.31 -7.39
N SER A 115 -6.97 1.47 -7.52
CA SER A 115 -8.25 1.56 -6.79
C SER A 115 -8.67 0.16 -6.36
N LEU A 116 -8.67 -0.09 -5.04
CA LEU A 116 -8.95 -1.40 -4.45
C LEU A 116 -10.16 -1.32 -3.54
N GLY A 117 -11.29 -1.90 -3.96
CA GLY A 117 -12.48 -2.07 -3.14
C GLY A 117 -12.68 -3.49 -2.60
N GLY A 118 -11.93 -4.48 -3.10
CA GLY A 118 -11.97 -5.84 -2.57
C GLY A 118 -11.19 -6.02 -1.27
N ASP A 119 -11.76 -6.79 -0.34
CA ASP A 119 -11.10 -7.15 0.93
C ASP A 119 -9.86 -8.01 0.70
N ASN A 120 -8.95 -8.02 1.68
CA ASN A 120 -7.72 -8.81 1.69
C ASN A 120 -6.81 -8.53 0.47
N SER A 121 -6.81 -7.28 0.00
CA SER A 121 -5.95 -6.82 -1.09
C SER A 121 -4.60 -6.33 -0.57
N SER A 122 -3.55 -6.42 -1.39
CA SER A 122 -2.22 -5.96 -1.01
C SER A 122 -1.53 -5.26 -2.16
N ILE A 123 -0.89 -4.13 -1.88
CA ILE A 123 0.02 -3.44 -2.79
C ILE A 123 1.39 -3.39 -2.13
N THR A 124 2.41 -3.88 -2.83
CA THR A 124 3.81 -3.56 -2.52
C THR A 124 4.33 -2.64 -3.61
N GLY A 125 4.65 -1.40 -3.24
CA GLY A 125 5.19 -0.44 -4.16
C GLY A 125 6.55 -0.86 -4.74
N GLY A 126 6.75 -0.56 -6.02
CA GLY A 126 8.04 -0.67 -6.68
C GLY A 126 8.83 0.63 -6.59
N PRO A 127 9.84 0.82 -7.44
CA PRO A 127 10.43 2.13 -7.67
C PRO A 127 9.38 3.12 -8.18
N GLY A 128 9.55 4.41 -7.91
CA GLY A 128 8.65 5.45 -8.43
C GLY A 128 7.47 5.81 -7.53
N ALA A 129 6.64 6.72 -8.05
CA ALA A 129 5.51 7.31 -7.33
C ALA A 129 4.23 6.48 -7.51
N ILE A 130 3.43 6.38 -6.45
CA ILE A 130 2.19 5.59 -6.44
C ILE A 130 1.07 6.44 -5.88
N THR A 131 -0.07 6.50 -6.54
CA THR A 131 -1.28 7.13 -5.99
C THR A 131 -2.41 6.12 -5.96
N GLY A 132 -3.12 5.98 -4.85
CA GLY A 132 -4.24 5.04 -4.87
C GLY A 132 -5.20 5.14 -3.71
N ILE A 133 -6.32 4.46 -3.89
CA ILE A 133 -7.43 4.41 -2.94
C ILE A 133 -7.66 2.95 -2.56
N SER A 134 -7.79 2.69 -1.25
CA SER A 134 -8.21 1.40 -0.71
C SER A 134 -9.44 1.57 0.16
N THR A 135 -10.55 0.97 -0.26
CA THR A 135 -11.81 0.93 0.50
C THR A 135 -12.17 -0.45 1.00
N GLY A 136 -11.55 -1.52 0.48
CA GLY A 136 -11.73 -2.89 0.99
C GLY A 136 -11.08 -3.07 2.36
N ALA A 137 -11.60 -3.99 3.18
CA ALA A 137 -11.05 -4.29 4.50
C ALA A 137 -9.79 -5.17 4.43
N ASN A 138 -9.03 -5.20 5.52
CA ASN A 138 -7.82 -6.00 5.70
C ASN A 138 -6.79 -5.81 4.57
N THR A 139 -6.63 -4.58 4.07
CA THR A 139 -5.65 -4.33 3.00
C THR A 139 -4.28 -4.01 3.55
N THR A 140 -3.25 -4.31 2.78
CA THR A 140 -1.87 -3.89 3.08
C THR A 140 -1.34 -3.02 1.95
N LEU A 141 -0.93 -1.79 2.25
CA LEU A 141 -0.39 -0.85 1.28
C LEU A 141 1.02 -0.45 1.70
N ILE A 142 2.00 -0.72 0.85
CA ILE A 142 3.39 -0.33 1.09
C ILE A 142 3.81 0.66 0.02
N GLY A 143 4.28 1.83 0.44
CA GLY A 143 4.81 2.88 -0.45
C GLY A 143 5.97 2.40 -1.33
N GLY A 144 6.09 3.00 -2.51
CA GLY A 144 7.25 2.82 -3.38
C GLY A 144 8.44 3.68 -2.94
N SER A 145 9.54 3.63 -3.69
CA SER A 145 10.72 4.47 -3.41
C SER A 145 10.55 5.95 -3.83
N GLY A 146 9.57 6.25 -4.68
CA GLY A 146 9.16 7.61 -5.00
C GLY A 146 8.04 8.11 -4.08
N ASN A 147 7.45 9.25 -4.43
CA ASN A 147 6.38 9.84 -3.62
C ASN A 147 5.10 9.02 -3.75
N SER A 148 4.62 8.49 -2.63
CA SER A 148 3.39 7.69 -2.57
C SER A 148 2.26 8.48 -1.91
N ILE A 149 1.02 8.35 -2.39
CA ILE A 149 -0.17 8.98 -1.81
C ILE A 149 -1.27 7.93 -1.73
N PHE A 150 -1.72 7.63 -0.52
CA PHE A 150 -2.78 6.65 -0.27
C PHE A 150 -3.98 7.29 0.41
N THR A 151 -5.17 7.03 -0.11
CA THR A 151 -6.43 7.23 0.64
C THR A 151 -6.89 5.87 1.16
N VAL A 152 -7.04 5.74 2.47
CA VAL A 152 -7.32 4.46 3.12
C VAL A 152 -8.59 4.59 3.97
N THR A 153 -9.65 3.91 3.56
CA THR A 153 -10.94 3.93 4.27
C THR A 153 -11.42 2.55 4.70
N GLY A 154 -10.79 1.50 4.18
CA GLY A 154 -11.08 0.12 4.52
C GLY A 154 -10.67 -0.25 5.94
N ALA A 155 -11.53 -0.99 6.64
CA ALA A 155 -11.30 -1.42 8.01
C ALA A 155 -10.08 -2.34 8.16
N ASN A 156 -9.40 -2.27 9.31
CA ASN A 156 -8.25 -3.12 9.67
C ASN A 156 -7.13 -3.12 8.62
N SER A 157 -6.97 -2.01 7.90
CA SER A 157 -5.95 -1.89 6.86
C SER A 157 -4.63 -1.44 7.45
N LEU A 158 -3.54 -1.92 6.88
CA LEU A 158 -2.17 -1.52 7.18
C LEU A 158 -1.64 -0.65 6.03
N ALA A 159 -1.19 0.55 6.34
CA ALA A 159 -0.47 1.41 5.40
C ALA A 159 0.95 1.70 5.91
N VAL A 160 1.94 1.50 5.05
CA VAL A 160 3.36 1.55 5.40
C VAL A 160 4.07 2.55 4.48
N ALA A 161 4.90 3.41 5.06
CA ALA A 161 5.76 4.29 4.29
C ALA A 161 6.71 3.50 3.37
N GLY A 162 6.97 4.05 2.19
CA GLY A 162 7.97 3.51 1.28
C GLY A 162 9.41 3.65 1.79
N PRO A 163 10.38 2.94 1.18
CA PRO A 163 11.79 2.99 1.58
C PRO A 163 12.45 4.37 1.42
N SER A 164 11.86 5.28 0.64
CA SER A 164 12.34 6.64 0.41
C SER A 164 11.21 7.53 -0.11
N GLY A 165 11.52 8.79 -0.38
CA GLY A 165 10.52 9.76 -0.84
C GLY A 165 9.53 10.14 0.26
N ILE A 166 8.42 10.75 -0.15
CA ILE A 166 7.34 11.14 0.75
C ILE A 166 6.18 10.17 0.60
N THR A 167 5.71 9.58 1.69
CA THR A 167 4.44 8.83 1.72
C THR A 167 3.36 9.66 2.42
N GLY A 168 2.35 10.10 1.67
CA GLY A 168 1.13 10.72 2.18
C GLY A 168 0.06 9.65 2.42
N ILE A 169 -0.55 9.62 3.62
CA ILE A 169 -1.66 8.73 3.95
C ILE A 169 -2.83 9.56 4.46
N ASP A 170 -3.94 9.55 3.73
CA ASP A 170 -5.20 10.14 4.17
C ASP A 170 -6.19 9.05 4.55
N ALA A 171 -6.36 8.86 5.86
CA ALA A 171 -7.38 8.01 6.45
C ALA A 171 -8.46 8.80 7.16
N SER A 172 -8.58 10.11 6.87
CA SER A 172 -9.44 11.01 7.64
C SER A 172 -10.94 10.73 7.55
N THR A 173 -11.34 9.88 6.61
CA THR A 173 -12.72 9.39 6.46
C THR A 173 -12.91 7.95 6.93
N ALA A 174 -11.85 7.28 7.39
CA ALA A 174 -11.95 5.96 8.00
C ALA A 174 -12.70 6.05 9.34
N THR A 175 -13.59 5.10 9.57
CA THR A 175 -14.37 4.98 10.82
C THR A 175 -14.02 3.72 11.61
N ALA A 176 -13.35 2.77 10.97
CA ALA A 176 -12.83 1.57 11.58
C ALA A 176 -11.32 1.73 11.83
N PRO A 177 -10.75 0.95 12.76
CA PRO A 177 -9.32 0.99 13.05
C PRO A 177 -8.46 0.76 11.81
N ILE A 178 -7.41 1.57 11.67
CA ILE A 178 -6.31 1.35 10.73
C ILE A 178 -4.97 1.31 11.45
N THR A 179 -3.97 0.72 10.80
CA THR A 179 -2.59 0.77 11.26
C THR A 179 -1.73 1.54 10.26
N ILE A 180 -0.93 2.48 10.74
CA ILE A 180 0.08 3.19 9.96
C ILE A 180 1.47 2.87 10.51
N ALA A 181 2.41 2.49 9.64
CA ALA A 181 3.82 2.33 10.02
C ALA A 181 4.67 3.39 9.33
N THR A 182 5.29 4.28 10.12
CA THR A 182 5.81 5.54 9.58
C THR A 182 7.13 5.42 8.83
N ASN A 183 7.89 4.34 9.06
CA ASN A 183 9.14 3.97 8.37
C ASN A 183 9.78 2.74 9.08
N PRO A 184 9.18 1.55 9.01
CA PRO A 184 9.57 0.48 9.92
C PRO A 184 10.93 -0.16 9.60
N ASN A 185 11.47 0.02 8.41
CA ASN A 185 12.67 -0.71 7.99
C ASN A 185 13.98 0.07 8.17
N GLY A 186 14.01 1.08 9.05
CA GLY A 186 15.20 1.92 9.23
C GLY A 186 15.48 2.83 8.02
N ASN A 187 14.44 3.10 7.22
CA ASN A 187 14.48 3.93 6.02
C ASN A 187 14.44 5.44 6.33
N SER A 188 14.95 6.24 5.39
CA SER A 188 15.00 7.71 5.50
C SER A 188 13.82 8.41 4.82
N GLY A 189 12.72 7.69 4.58
CA GLY A 189 11.52 8.26 4.01
C GLY A 189 10.92 9.35 4.89
N THR A 190 10.03 10.16 4.31
CA THR A 190 9.18 11.07 5.09
C THR A 190 7.75 10.59 5.00
N LEU A 191 7.02 10.59 6.12
CA LEU A 191 5.59 10.29 6.12
C LEU A 191 4.77 11.48 6.59
N VAL A 192 3.65 11.70 5.92
CA VAL A 192 2.59 12.61 6.38
C VAL A 192 1.29 11.82 6.42
N ALA A 193 0.70 11.67 7.59
CA ALA A 193 -0.55 10.95 7.75
C ALA A 193 -1.63 11.75 8.47
N LYS A 194 -2.89 11.45 8.14
CA LYS A 194 -4.06 11.91 8.86
C LYS A 194 -4.96 10.72 9.21
N LEU A 195 -5.21 10.54 10.49
CA LEU A 195 -6.02 9.46 11.05
C LEU A 195 -7.53 9.80 11.01
N GLY A 196 -8.35 8.77 11.17
CA GLY A 196 -9.80 8.84 11.03
C GLY A 196 -10.52 9.01 12.36
N SER A 197 -11.70 8.41 12.47
CA SER A 197 -12.44 8.31 13.74
C SER A 197 -12.36 6.93 14.39
N GLY A 198 -11.72 5.97 13.72
CA GLY A 198 -11.40 4.65 14.28
C GLY A 198 -10.37 4.75 15.40
N ALA A 199 -10.27 3.73 16.25
CA ALA A 199 -9.18 3.62 17.22
C ALA A 199 -7.92 3.14 16.50
N ASP A 200 -7.13 4.09 15.99
CA ASP A 200 -6.06 3.81 15.05
C ASP A 200 -4.75 3.47 15.79
N SER A 201 -3.83 2.80 15.09
CA SER A 201 -2.50 2.48 15.62
C SER A 201 -1.43 3.04 14.70
N VAL A 202 -0.46 3.71 15.30
CA VAL A 202 0.71 4.27 14.61
C VAL A 202 1.95 3.60 15.17
N ILE A 203 2.76 3.02 14.29
CA ILE A 203 4.05 2.46 14.62
C ILE A 203 5.11 3.43 14.10
N GLY A 204 5.71 4.17 15.03
CA GLY A 204 6.82 5.07 14.77
C GLY A 204 8.02 4.34 14.22
N GLY A 205 8.55 4.85 13.11
CA GLY A 205 9.74 4.35 12.43
C GLY A 205 10.92 5.31 12.51
N SER A 206 11.88 5.10 11.61
CA SER A 206 12.99 6.03 11.41
C SER A 206 12.60 7.25 10.58
N GLY A 207 13.50 8.21 10.40
CA GLY A 207 13.28 9.35 9.50
C GLY A 207 12.42 10.45 10.13
N ALA A 208 11.72 11.21 9.28
CA ALA A 208 10.88 12.33 9.72
C ALA A 208 9.43 12.06 9.36
N SER A 209 8.54 12.13 10.33
CA SER A 209 7.12 11.81 10.14
C SER A 209 6.24 12.83 10.84
N THR A 210 5.09 13.11 10.23
CA THR A 210 4.04 13.95 10.80
C THR A 210 2.73 13.19 10.75
N VAL A 211 2.11 12.97 11.90
CA VAL A 211 0.80 12.34 12.01
C VAL A 211 -0.19 13.29 12.67
N THR A 212 -1.29 13.56 11.98
CA THR A 212 -2.45 14.22 12.58
C THR A 212 -3.37 13.15 13.15
N ALA A 213 -3.54 13.17 14.47
CA ALA A 213 -4.40 12.28 15.21
C ALA A 213 -5.87 12.42 14.79
N GLY A 214 -6.60 11.34 15.00
CA GLY A 214 -8.01 11.22 14.69
C GLY A 214 -8.90 11.71 15.83
N SER A 215 -10.19 11.46 15.73
CA SER A 215 -11.10 11.58 16.89
C SER A 215 -11.21 10.28 17.70
N GLY A 216 -10.53 9.22 17.25
CA GLY A 216 -10.50 7.92 17.91
C GLY A 216 -9.60 7.91 19.15
N LYS A 217 -9.49 6.73 19.77
CA LYS A 217 -8.53 6.47 20.84
C LYS A 217 -7.28 5.88 20.21
N ASP A 218 -6.38 6.74 19.78
CA ASP A 218 -5.26 6.31 18.96
C ASP A 218 -4.11 5.80 19.84
N VAL A 219 -3.31 4.89 19.30
CA VAL A 219 -2.10 4.39 19.96
C VAL A 219 -0.87 4.74 19.14
N PHE A 220 0.06 5.47 19.72
CA PHE A 220 1.34 5.83 19.12
C PHE A 220 2.44 4.99 19.76
N GLY A 221 2.94 4.00 19.01
CA GLY A 221 3.93 3.04 19.45
C GLY A 221 5.32 3.32 18.90
N PHE A 222 6.35 3.24 19.75
CA PHE A 222 7.76 3.39 19.36
C PHE A 222 8.57 2.20 19.90
N VAL A 223 9.44 1.63 19.07
CA VAL A 223 10.22 0.43 19.42
C VAL A 223 11.71 0.73 19.32
N ASN A 224 12.44 0.45 20.40
CA ASN A 224 13.89 0.64 20.49
C ASN A 224 14.63 -0.16 19.41
N GLY A 225 15.59 0.49 18.75
CA GLY A 225 16.38 -0.08 17.65
C GLY A 225 15.66 -0.11 16.30
N HIS A 226 14.43 0.39 16.24
CA HIS A 226 13.62 0.49 15.01
C HIS A 226 13.18 1.92 14.76
N ALA A 227 12.73 2.62 15.81
CA ALA A 227 12.49 4.06 15.76
C ALA A 227 13.82 4.84 15.66
N GLY A 228 13.74 6.04 15.10
CA GLY A 228 14.86 6.97 14.99
C GLY A 228 14.46 8.26 14.28
N GLY A 229 15.10 9.38 14.60
CA GLY A 229 14.77 10.66 13.96
C GLY A 229 13.66 11.42 14.67
N THR A 230 12.70 11.97 13.93
CA THR A 230 11.74 12.96 14.45
C THR A 230 10.30 12.64 14.05
N GLU A 231 9.42 12.49 15.02
CA GLU A 231 7.97 12.35 14.82
C GLU A 231 7.26 13.61 15.32
N VAL A 232 6.27 14.09 14.57
CA VAL A 232 5.38 15.19 14.97
C VAL A 232 3.97 14.66 15.04
N ILE A 233 3.38 14.67 16.24
CA ILE A 233 2.01 14.24 16.47
C ILE A 233 1.17 15.49 16.72
N ILE A 234 0.19 15.73 15.85
CA ILE A 234 -0.74 16.87 15.94
C ILE A 234 -2.08 16.34 16.46
N GLY A 235 -2.67 16.99 17.46
CA GLY A 235 -3.99 16.62 17.98
C GLY A 235 -3.97 15.50 19.04
N PHE A 236 -2.79 15.12 19.52
CA PHE A 236 -2.66 14.20 20.65
C PHE A 236 -3.43 14.72 21.87
N ASN A 237 -4.22 13.87 22.50
CA ASN A 237 -5.05 14.23 23.64
C ASN A 237 -5.15 13.09 24.67
N SER A 238 -5.87 13.34 25.78
CA SER A 238 -5.99 12.40 26.91
C SER A 238 -6.64 11.05 26.60
N SER A 239 -7.27 10.89 25.44
CA SER A 239 -7.87 9.61 25.03
C SER A 239 -6.92 8.72 24.23
N ASP A 240 -5.81 9.30 23.75
CA ASP A 240 -4.74 8.61 23.05
C ASP A 240 -3.77 7.95 24.02
N ASN A 241 -2.98 6.99 23.52
CA ASN A 241 -1.98 6.29 24.31
C ASN A 241 -0.61 6.31 23.65
N LEU A 242 0.42 6.32 24.48
CA LEU A 242 1.81 6.10 24.07
C LEU A 242 2.25 4.70 24.50
N ALA A 243 2.90 3.99 23.58
CA ALA A 243 3.46 2.68 23.83
C ALA A 243 4.95 2.67 23.50
N PHE A 244 5.78 2.25 24.46
CA PHE A 244 7.23 2.15 24.28
C PHE A 244 7.69 0.70 24.42
N GLY A 245 8.20 0.13 23.33
CA GLY A 245 8.73 -1.23 23.30
C GLY A 245 10.25 -1.25 23.41
N GLY A 246 10.83 -2.03 24.33
CA GLY A 246 12.26 -2.31 24.35
C GLY A 246 13.18 -1.21 24.90
N TYR A 247 12.65 -0.07 25.33
CA TYR A 247 13.43 1.03 25.95
C TYR A 247 13.77 0.81 27.43
N GLY A 248 13.13 -0.16 28.09
CA GLY A 248 13.29 -0.40 29.52
C GLY A 248 12.65 0.67 30.41
N TYR A 249 11.75 1.48 29.86
CA TYR A 249 10.99 2.45 30.64
C TYR A 249 10.10 1.78 31.68
N SER A 250 9.94 2.46 32.80
CA SER A 250 9.08 2.06 33.90
C SER A 250 8.51 3.31 34.56
N ALA A 251 7.63 3.15 35.55
CA ALA A 251 7.11 4.28 36.32
C ALA A 251 8.20 5.16 36.98
N ASN A 252 9.43 4.65 37.12
CA ASN A 252 10.54 5.37 37.75
C ASN A 252 11.61 5.85 36.76
N ASN A 253 11.44 5.54 35.47
CA ASN A 253 12.38 5.91 34.43
C ASN A 253 11.58 6.12 33.14
N LEU A 254 11.15 7.37 32.95
CA LEU A 254 10.35 7.80 31.82
C LEU A 254 11.24 8.56 30.82
N PRO A 255 10.81 8.71 29.56
CA PRO A 255 11.46 9.59 28.59
C PRO A 255 11.68 11.00 29.14
N THR A 256 12.65 11.73 28.56
CA THR A 256 12.86 13.14 28.93
C THR A 256 11.95 14.04 28.12
N GLU A 257 11.26 14.97 28.78
CA GLU A 257 10.33 15.92 28.15
C GLU A 257 10.72 17.38 28.38
N THR A 258 10.52 18.20 27.34
CA THR A 258 10.73 19.65 27.36
C THR A 258 9.60 20.35 26.62
N VAL A 259 8.85 21.18 27.36
CA VAL A 259 7.81 22.03 26.76
C VAL A 259 8.46 23.23 26.04
N THR A 260 8.07 23.42 24.79
CA THR A 260 8.49 24.54 23.93
C THR A 260 7.27 25.37 23.50
N SER A 261 7.48 26.45 22.76
CA SER A 261 6.36 27.20 22.17
C SER A 261 5.58 26.41 21.11
N ALA A 262 6.16 25.33 20.55
CA ALA A 262 5.51 24.49 19.55
C ALA A 262 4.71 23.33 20.17
N GLY A 263 5.01 22.96 21.42
CA GLY A 263 4.42 21.81 22.10
C GLY A 263 5.44 21.13 23.02
N ASP A 264 5.07 19.96 23.53
CA ASP A 264 5.94 19.12 24.36
C ASP A 264 6.84 18.24 23.48
N VAL A 265 8.15 18.28 23.75
CA VAL A 265 9.15 17.50 23.04
C VAL A 265 9.67 16.41 23.96
N MET A 266 9.37 15.18 23.58
CA MET A 266 9.87 13.98 24.23
C MET A 266 11.09 13.45 23.49
N THR A 267 12.15 13.09 24.23
CA THR A 267 13.34 12.46 23.68
C THR A 267 13.52 11.07 24.29
N LEU A 268 13.63 10.06 23.44
CA LEU A 268 13.87 8.67 23.83
C LEU A 268 15.36 8.40 24.02
N THR A 269 15.71 7.28 24.67
CA THR A 269 17.12 6.97 24.99
C THR A 269 17.99 6.67 23.77
N ASP A 270 17.39 6.35 22.62
CA ASP A 270 18.07 6.20 21.33
C ASP A 270 18.19 7.53 20.55
N GLY A 271 17.72 8.64 21.12
CA GLY A 271 17.75 9.96 20.49
C GLY A 271 16.55 10.26 19.58
N THR A 272 15.58 9.35 19.45
CA THR A 272 14.30 9.65 18.78
C THR A 272 13.63 10.82 19.48
N GLN A 273 13.17 11.80 18.71
CA GLN A 273 12.43 12.95 19.21
C GLN A 273 10.97 12.89 18.75
N ILE A 274 10.05 13.13 19.67
CA ILE A 274 8.61 13.15 19.42
C ILE A 274 8.08 14.50 19.89
N LEU A 275 7.55 15.29 18.96
CA LEU A 275 6.88 16.55 19.27
C LEU A 275 5.36 16.32 19.32
N PHE A 276 4.76 16.58 20.47
CA PHE A 276 3.32 16.66 20.64
C PHE A 276 2.87 18.09 20.39
N ALA A 277 2.58 18.40 19.13
CA ALA A 277 2.32 19.76 18.67
C ALA A 277 1.05 20.32 19.34
N GLY A 278 1.20 21.50 19.97
CA GLY A 278 0.12 22.19 20.68
C GLY A 278 -0.16 21.68 22.10
N VAL A 279 0.58 20.68 22.60
CA VAL A 279 0.51 20.25 24.01
C VAL A 279 1.41 21.15 24.86
N ASP A 280 0.84 21.87 25.82
CA ASP A 280 1.51 22.95 26.57
C ASP A 280 2.04 22.53 27.95
N HIS A 281 2.03 21.23 28.24
CA HIS A 281 2.49 20.62 29.48
C HIS A 281 3.19 19.30 29.17
N LYS A 282 3.89 18.74 30.16
CA LYS A 282 4.48 17.39 30.04
C LYS A 282 3.40 16.33 30.12
N ILE A 283 3.55 15.27 29.36
CA ILE A 283 2.65 14.12 29.35
C ILE A 283 2.92 13.21 30.57
N PHE A 284 4.15 13.16 31.08
CA PHE A 284 4.51 12.39 32.28
C PHE A 284 4.88 13.21 33.53
#